data_AF-A0A1V8U3R6-F1
#
_entry.id   AF-A0A1V8U3R6-F1
#
_cell.length_a   1.000
_cell.length_b   1.000
_cell.length_c   1.000
_cell.angle_alpha   90.00
_cell.angle_beta   90.00
_cell.angle_gamma   90.00
#
_symmetry.space_group_name_H-M   'P 1'
#
loop_
_entity.id
_entity.type
_entity.pdbx_description
1 polymer ?
#
loop_
_entity_poly.entity_id
_entity_poly.type
_entity_poly.pdbx_seq_one_letter_code
_entity_poly.pdbx_strand_id
1 'polypeptide(L)'
;REQNVRRLWEDSMARVAEEQEILETRIGESEDKRKRTKRALREALGGHGGISRSASLDASQETQFPIAPELVASAAQAPARTPTLELPKDALANNRKRRPTIAALTNNEVSDDDDEEEEEFFDAVDAGEVEVVDVMPPMSPPAVAVPVAEKAEVPALNVEGDEVALKKQQLEQEIAKSYRGYEDGPRKRLTLDADNRPKVGLWGILKSMIGKDMTKMTLPVSFNEPTSLLYRVVEDLEYTSLLNTAASRPDSTERLVYVAAFAASEYASTIGRVAKPFNPLLGETYEYVRPDLGYRFFIEQVSHHPPVGAAYAESKNWDYYGESAVKSKFYGKSFEFNPLGTWFLRLRPASGGEELYTWKKVTSSVVGIITGNPVVDNYGPMEIKNWTTGEVCLLDFKPKGWKASSAYQVSGKVLDKAGKTRWSMGGRWNDKIYARLTPGYEADVSEGNEKAFLVWEAHPRPTGVPFNLTPFAVTLNDPAPSLLPFLAPTDSRLRPDQRAMEEGEYDFAAREKNRVEEGQRARRKVRESSGKEFEARWFQKARHEVTGEEYWKFGGEYWPIRDAVVSGQRDWKNERLEEIF
;
A
#
# COMPACT_ATOMS: atom_id res chain seq x y z
N ARG A 1 -5.87 -10.36 -41.56
CA ARG A 1 -6.97 -9.77 -40.74
C ARG A 1 -6.42 -9.24 -39.41
N GLU A 2 -5.71 -10.05 -38.61
CA GLU A 2 -5.07 -9.61 -37.36
C GLU A 2 -4.04 -8.47 -37.52
N GLN A 3 -3.20 -8.49 -38.57
CA GLN A 3 -2.26 -7.40 -38.84
C GLN A 3 -2.94 -6.05 -39.12
N ASN A 4 -4.13 -6.08 -39.74
CA ASN A 4 -4.88 -4.85 -40.05
C ASN A 4 -5.58 -4.30 -38.80
N VAL A 5 -6.08 -5.19 -37.94
CA VAL A 5 -6.62 -4.81 -36.61
C VAL A 5 -5.51 -4.23 -35.73
N ARG A 6 -4.31 -4.84 -35.77
CA ARG A 6 -3.14 -4.35 -35.05
C ARG A 6 -2.71 -2.95 -35.51
N ARG A 7 -2.64 -2.72 -36.82
CA ARG A 7 -2.28 -1.41 -37.37
C ARG A 7 -3.32 -0.33 -37.04
N LEU A 8 -4.61 -0.63 -37.20
CA LEU A 8 -5.71 0.29 -36.83
C LEU A 8 -5.68 0.64 -35.35
N TRP A 9 -5.36 -0.34 -34.50
CA TRP A 9 -5.21 -0.13 -33.08
C TRP A 9 -3.93 0.67 -32.74
N GLU A 10 -2.79 0.38 -33.37
CA GLU A 10 -1.55 1.15 -33.24
C GLU A 10 -1.75 2.63 -33.65
N ASP A 11 -2.41 2.88 -34.79
CA ASP A 11 -2.75 4.23 -35.26
C ASP A 11 -3.74 4.93 -34.31
N SER A 12 -4.75 4.20 -33.81
CA SER A 12 -5.71 4.73 -32.81
C SER A 12 -5.02 5.07 -31.50
N MET A 13 -4.05 4.27 -31.06
CA MET A 13 -3.35 4.48 -29.79
C MET A 13 -2.32 5.59 -29.89
N ALA A 14 -1.65 5.74 -31.03
CA ALA A 14 -0.73 6.85 -31.29
C ALA A 14 -1.46 8.20 -31.24
N ARG A 15 -2.65 8.29 -31.86
CA ARG A 15 -3.51 9.49 -31.77
C ARG A 15 -3.89 9.83 -30.34
N VAL A 16 -4.24 8.82 -29.54
CA VAL A 16 -4.61 9.06 -28.14
C VAL A 16 -3.43 9.52 -27.29
N ALA A 17 -2.20 9.05 -27.58
CA ALA A 17 -1.00 9.55 -26.91
C ALA A 17 -0.72 11.03 -27.26
N GLU A 18 -0.85 11.40 -28.53
CA GLU A 18 -0.69 12.77 -29.01
C GLU A 18 -1.76 13.71 -28.42
N GLU A 19 -3.02 13.29 -28.39
CA GLU A 19 -4.12 14.03 -27.77
C GLU A 19 -3.89 14.27 -26.27
N GLN A 20 -3.33 13.27 -25.57
CA GLN A 20 -3.03 13.39 -24.14
C GLN A 20 -1.89 14.39 -23.88
N GLU A 21 -0.82 14.35 -24.65
CA GLU A 21 0.31 15.29 -24.53
C GLU A 21 -0.12 16.75 -24.78
N ILE A 22 -0.98 16.96 -25.80
CA ILE A 22 -1.55 18.28 -26.11
C ILE A 22 -2.44 18.77 -24.96
N LEU A 23 -3.24 17.88 -24.37
CA LEU A 23 -4.14 18.22 -23.28
C LEU A 23 -3.37 18.58 -22.00
N GLU A 24 -2.35 17.80 -21.63
CA GLU A 24 -1.47 18.07 -20.49
C GLU A 24 -0.78 19.43 -20.64
N THR A 25 -0.26 19.75 -21.83
CA THR A 25 0.42 21.02 -22.12
C THR A 25 -0.54 22.21 -21.99
N ARG A 26 -1.72 22.13 -22.62
CA ARG A 26 -2.69 23.24 -22.64
C ARG A 26 -3.23 23.58 -21.25
N ILE A 27 -3.41 22.56 -20.40
CA ILE A 27 -3.93 22.78 -19.06
C ILE A 27 -2.84 23.30 -18.12
N GLY A 28 -1.59 22.85 -18.24
CA GLY A 28 -0.44 23.43 -17.52
C GLY A 28 -0.32 24.95 -17.72
N GLU A 29 -0.50 25.41 -18.97
CA GLU A 29 -0.52 26.85 -19.29
C GLU A 29 -1.70 27.61 -18.67
N SER A 30 -2.87 26.96 -18.52
CA SER A 30 -4.06 27.54 -17.90
C SER A 30 -3.88 27.71 -16.39
N GLU A 31 -3.25 26.73 -15.73
CA GLU A 31 -2.99 26.79 -14.29
C GLU A 31 -1.86 27.74 -13.92
N ASP A 32 -0.81 27.86 -14.72
CA ASP A 32 0.23 28.89 -14.52
C ASP A 32 -0.39 30.29 -14.56
N LYS A 33 -1.37 30.51 -15.45
CA LYS A 33 -2.17 31.72 -15.47
C LYS A 33 -2.99 31.86 -14.18
N ARG A 34 -3.72 30.82 -13.76
CA ARG A 34 -4.54 30.84 -12.52
C ARG A 34 -3.71 31.06 -11.26
N LYS A 35 -2.54 30.44 -11.13
CA LYS A 35 -1.59 30.62 -10.01
C LYS A 35 -1.02 32.03 -9.98
N ARG A 36 -0.61 32.59 -11.12
CA ARG A 36 -0.17 33.99 -11.21
C ARG A 36 -1.30 34.95 -10.83
N THR A 37 -2.53 34.68 -11.26
CA THR A 37 -3.71 35.47 -10.88
C THR A 37 -4.02 35.34 -9.39
N LYS A 38 -4.03 34.13 -8.80
CA LYS A 38 -4.29 33.92 -7.36
C LYS A 38 -3.19 34.54 -6.48
N ARG A 39 -1.91 34.45 -6.90
CA ARG A 39 -0.78 35.10 -6.22
C ARG A 39 -0.88 36.63 -6.30
N ALA A 40 -1.18 37.19 -7.47
CA ALA A 40 -1.41 38.62 -7.65
C ALA A 40 -2.63 39.11 -6.83
N LEU A 41 -3.67 38.29 -6.70
CA LEU A 41 -4.85 38.61 -5.87
C LEU A 41 -4.49 38.60 -4.37
N ARG A 42 -3.71 37.60 -3.91
CA ARG A 42 -3.23 37.51 -2.51
C ARG A 42 -2.30 38.67 -2.16
N GLU A 43 -1.45 39.07 -3.10
CA GLU A 43 -0.54 40.23 -2.95
C GLU A 43 -1.31 41.56 -2.97
N ALA A 44 -2.37 41.68 -3.78
CA ALA A 44 -3.25 42.85 -3.79
C ALA A 44 -4.12 42.97 -2.52
N LEU A 45 -4.53 41.83 -1.94
CA LEU A 45 -5.32 41.77 -0.70
C LEU A 45 -4.45 41.90 0.57
N GLY A 46 -3.16 41.57 0.51
CA GLY A 46 -2.20 41.67 1.63
C GLY A 46 -1.77 43.09 2.00
N GLY A 47 -2.31 44.13 1.35
CA GLY A 47 -1.94 45.53 1.56
C GLY A 47 -2.80 46.34 2.54
N HIS A 48 -3.87 45.79 3.10
CA HIS A 48 -4.75 46.55 4.01
C HIS A 48 -4.94 45.82 5.35
N GLY A 49 -4.03 46.11 6.28
CA GLY A 49 -4.25 45.83 7.69
C GLY A 49 -5.34 46.74 8.28
N GLY A 50 -6.35 46.11 8.86
CA GLY A 50 -7.22 46.68 9.90
C GLY A 50 -8.31 47.64 9.45
N ILE A 51 -9.56 47.23 9.61
CA ILE A 51 -10.58 47.88 10.47
C ILE A 51 -11.87 47.05 10.35
N SER A 52 -12.29 46.45 11.48
CA SER A 52 -13.63 45.93 11.67
C SER A 52 -14.66 47.05 11.59
N ARG A 53 -15.82 46.79 10.97
CA ARG A 53 -17.13 47.22 11.50
C ARG A 53 -18.29 46.49 10.82
N SER A 54 -19.14 45.95 11.68
CA SER A 54 -20.48 45.46 11.41
C SER A 54 -21.41 46.58 10.92
N ALA A 55 -22.30 46.26 9.98
CA ALA A 55 -23.67 46.76 9.94
C ALA A 55 -24.50 45.99 8.90
N SER A 56 -25.55 45.35 9.38
CA SER A 56 -26.77 45.00 8.64
C SER A 56 -27.32 46.20 7.87
N LEU A 57 -27.95 45.98 6.70
CA LEU A 57 -29.27 46.53 6.36
C LEU A 57 -29.76 46.00 4.99
N ASP A 58 -31.08 45.88 4.96
CA ASP A 58 -31.97 45.30 3.96
C ASP A 58 -32.39 46.33 2.87
N ALA A 59 -33.04 45.81 1.83
CA ALA A 59 -33.96 46.46 0.89
C ALA A 59 -33.45 47.17 -0.39
N SER A 60 -33.83 46.54 -1.52
CA SER A 60 -34.49 47.09 -2.72
C SER A 60 -33.85 48.22 -3.54
N GLN A 61 -33.58 47.95 -4.82
CA GLN A 61 -34.17 48.71 -5.95
C GLN A 61 -33.90 48.05 -7.31
N GLU A 62 -34.96 47.95 -8.10
CA GLU A 62 -34.99 47.55 -9.51
C GLU A 62 -34.29 48.57 -10.43
N THR A 63 -33.75 48.14 -11.57
CA THR A 63 -34.03 48.79 -12.87
C THR A 63 -33.67 47.90 -14.07
N GLN A 64 -34.57 47.98 -15.07
CA GLN A 64 -34.74 47.18 -16.30
C GLN A 64 -33.75 47.51 -17.43
N PHE A 65 -33.62 46.61 -18.42
CA PHE A 65 -33.50 46.92 -19.86
C PHE A 65 -33.89 45.69 -20.73
N PRO A 66 -34.26 45.85 -22.03
CA PRO A 66 -35.54 45.37 -22.55
C PRO A 66 -35.47 44.28 -23.65
N ILE A 67 -36.68 43.88 -24.06
CA ILE A 67 -37.10 42.76 -24.93
C ILE A 67 -36.78 42.94 -26.44
N ALA A 68 -36.67 41.79 -27.11
CA ALA A 68 -36.38 41.46 -28.52
C ALA A 68 -37.27 42.10 -29.62
N PRO A 69 -37.03 41.74 -30.89
CA PRO A 69 -38.14 41.12 -31.65
C PRO A 69 -37.77 39.92 -32.54
N GLU A 70 -38.78 39.08 -32.75
CA GLU A 70 -38.86 37.88 -33.62
C GLU A 70 -38.82 38.17 -35.13
N LEU A 71 -38.47 37.15 -35.92
CA LEU A 71 -38.96 36.93 -37.29
C LEU A 71 -39.24 35.44 -37.55
N VAL A 72 -40.28 35.17 -38.34
CA VAL A 72 -41.12 33.97 -38.42
C VAL A 72 -40.93 33.20 -39.76
N ALA A 73 -41.31 31.90 -39.75
CA ALA A 73 -41.64 30.97 -40.87
C ALA A 73 -40.44 30.24 -41.56
N SER A 74 -40.52 28.98 -42.03
CA SER A 74 -41.64 28.11 -42.43
C SER A 74 -41.30 26.61 -42.38
N ALA A 75 -42.33 25.76 -42.47
CA ALA A 75 -42.36 24.30 -42.31
C ALA A 75 -41.94 23.45 -43.53
N ALA A 76 -41.52 22.18 -43.32
CA ALA A 76 -41.95 21.02 -44.12
C ALA A 76 -41.49 19.62 -43.57
N GLN A 77 -42.49 18.81 -43.21
CA GLN A 77 -42.72 17.36 -43.49
C GLN A 77 -41.78 16.22 -42.99
N ALA A 78 -42.47 15.22 -42.39
CA ALA A 78 -42.08 13.92 -41.80
C ALA A 78 -41.89 12.79 -42.89
N PRO A 79 -41.73 11.45 -42.62
CA PRO A 79 -42.03 10.68 -41.40
C PRO A 79 -41.11 9.47 -41.03
N ALA A 80 -41.50 8.87 -39.89
CA ALA A 80 -40.99 7.73 -39.11
C ALA A 80 -40.79 6.37 -39.80
N ARG A 81 -40.00 5.47 -39.14
CA ARG A 81 -40.40 4.09 -38.76
C ARG A 81 -39.33 3.25 -38.00
N THR A 82 -39.68 2.84 -36.75
CA THR A 82 -39.53 1.52 -36.06
C THR A 82 -38.15 0.90 -35.73
N PRO A 83 -38.05 -0.12 -34.81
CA PRO A 83 -38.86 -0.42 -33.61
C PRO A 83 -38.04 -0.81 -32.36
N THR A 84 -38.68 -0.71 -31.20
CA THR A 84 -38.27 -1.21 -29.88
C THR A 84 -38.40 -2.73 -29.79
N LEU A 85 -37.42 -3.41 -29.18
CA LEU A 85 -37.48 -4.82 -28.79
C LEU A 85 -37.30 -4.93 -27.27
N GLU A 86 -38.38 -5.30 -26.59
CA GLU A 86 -38.39 -5.73 -25.19
C GLU A 86 -38.04 -7.22 -25.08
N LEU A 87 -37.34 -7.61 -24.01
CA LEU A 87 -37.08 -8.99 -23.62
C LEU A 87 -37.37 -9.18 -22.11
N PRO A 88 -37.72 -10.41 -21.67
CA PRO A 88 -38.75 -10.65 -20.66
C PRO A 88 -38.26 -10.69 -19.21
N LYS A 89 -39.21 -10.44 -18.30
CA LYS A 89 -39.09 -10.65 -16.86
C LYS A 89 -39.34 -12.12 -16.51
N ASP A 90 -38.70 -12.52 -15.41
CA ASP A 90 -38.90 -13.71 -14.57
C ASP A 90 -38.02 -14.93 -14.83
N ALA A 91 -36.91 -15.00 -14.08
CA ALA A 91 -36.50 -16.21 -13.40
C ALA A 91 -35.70 -15.90 -12.13
N LEU A 92 -36.19 -16.44 -11.00
CA LEU A 92 -35.49 -16.71 -9.74
C LEU A 92 -35.33 -15.55 -8.75
N ALA A 93 -36.41 -15.35 -8.00
CA ALA A 93 -36.35 -14.97 -6.60
C ALA A 93 -35.40 -15.91 -5.83
N ASN A 94 -34.27 -15.38 -5.37
CA ASN A 94 -33.51 -15.95 -4.26
C ASN A 94 -33.05 -14.78 -3.38
N ASN A 95 -33.74 -14.66 -2.25
CA ASN A 95 -33.59 -13.60 -1.28
C ASN A 95 -32.29 -13.80 -0.48
N ARG A 96 -31.18 -13.26 -0.97
CA ARG A 96 -29.98 -13.01 -0.16
C ARG A 96 -29.82 -11.51 -0.03
N LYS A 97 -30.08 -10.98 1.17
CA LYS A 97 -29.77 -9.59 1.55
C LYS A 97 -28.31 -9.30 1.15
N ARG A 98 -28.12 -8.55 0.07
CA ARG A 98 -26.80 -8.01 -0.31
C ARG A 98 -26.41 -6.99 0.75
N ARG A 99 -25.25 -7.18 1.37
CA ARG A 99 -24.59 -6.11 2.12
C ARG A 99 -24.30 -4.96 1.14
N PRO A 100 -24.50 -3.68 1.53
CA PRO A 100 -24.20 -2.56 0.67
C PRO A 100 -22.70 -2.56 0.31
N THR A 101 -22.39 -2.21 -0.94
CA THR A 101 -21.02 -1.99 -1.43
C THR A 101 -20.48 -0.68 -0.86
N ILE A 102 -19.16 -0.58 -0.66
CA ILE A 102 -18.48 0.61 -0.09
C ILE A 102 -18.84 1.90 -0.85
N ALA A 103 -19.00 1.85 -2.18
CA ALA A 103 -19.47 2.98 -2.98
C ALA A 103 -20.89 3.49 -2.62
N ALA A 104 -21.69 2.68 -1.93
CA ALA A 104 -23.01 3.07 -1.42
C ALA A 104 -22.97 3.59 0.02
N LEU A 105 -21.86 3.38 0.74
CA LEU A 105 -21.61 3.97 2.06
C LEU A 105 -20.93 5.34 1.94
N THR A 106 -20.13 5.57 0.89
CA THR A 106 -19.54 6.89 0.58
C THR A 106 -20.53 7.86 -0.05
N ASN A 107 -21.61 7.37 -0.67
CA ASN A 107 -22.63 8.21 -1.31
C ASN A 107 -23.70 8.77 -0.35
N ASN A 108 -23.64 8.44 0.94
CA ASN A 108 -24.50 9.04 1.95
C ASN A 108 -23.63 9.87 2.90
N GLU A 109 -23.64 11.18 2.70
CA GLU A 109 -23.28 12.22 3.68
C GLU A 109 -21.80 12.35 4.06
N VAL A 110 -20.88 12.33 3.08
CA VAL A 110 -19.65 13.12 3.18
C VAL A 110 -19.78 14.23 2.14
N SER A 111 -19.79 15.48 2.60
CA SER A 111 -19.81 16.63 1.69
C SER A 111 -18.50 16.62 0.90
N ASP A 112 -18.54 16.73 -0.43
CA ASP A 112 -17.33 16.96 -1.26
C ASP A 112 -16.53 18.18 -0.73
N ASP A 113 -17.20 19.13 -0.08
CA ASP A 113 -16.58 20.32 0.51
C ASP A 113 -15.60 20.00 1.66
N ASP A 114 -15.86 18.98 2.49
CA ASP A 114 -15.00 18.66 3.64
C ASP A 114 -13.66 18.05 3.20
N ASP A 115 -13.68 17.24 2.12
CA ASP A 115 -12.48 16.61 1.58
C ASP A 115 -11.58 17.64 0.86
N GLU A 116 -12.16 18.63 0.18
CA GLU A 116 -11.41 19.73 -0.44
C GLU A 116 -10.72 20.63 0.61
N GLU A 117 -11.37 20.93 1.74
CA GLU A 117 -10.77 21.71 2.83
C GLU A 117 -9.60 20.98 3.50
N GLU A 118 -9.71 19.67 3.75
CA GLU A 118 -8.62 18.87 4.29
C GLU A 118 -7.43 18.83 3.32
N GLU A 119 -7.68 18.65 2.02
CA GLU A 119 -6.63 18.69 0.99
C GLU A 119 -5.92 20.05 0.94
N GLU A 120 -6.66 21.16 0.95
CA GLU A 120 -6.07 22.50 0.97
C GLU A 120 -5.21 22.72 2.23
N PHE A 121 -5.63 22.21 3.39
CA PHE A 121 -4.85 22.29 4.63
C PHE A 121 -3.51 21.54 4.51
N PHE A 122 -3.50 20.28 4.03
CA PHE A 122 -2.27 19.51 3.94
C PHE A 122 -1.35 19.98 2.81
N ASP A 123 -1.89 20.52 1.71
CA ASP A 123 -1.09 21.22 0.71
C ASP A 123 -0.42 22.49 1.29
N ALA A 124 -1.09 23.19 2.22
CA ALA A 124 -0.50 24.33 2.95
C ALA A 124 0.58 23.89 3.95
N VAL A 125 0.41 22.73 4.60
CA VAL A 125 1.45 22.11 5.45
C VAL A 125 2.71 21.81 4.63
N ASP A 126 2.57 21.15 3.48
CA ASP A 126 3.69 20.86 2.56
C ASP A 126 4.36 22.14 2.03
N ALA A 127 3.58 23.21 1.83
CA ALA A 127 4.09 24.52 1.41
C ALA A 127 4.81 25.29 2.54
N GLY A 128 4.81 24.77 3.77
CA GLY A 128 5.38 25.44 4.94
C GLY A 128 4.55 26.62 5.46
N GLU A 129 3.26 26.68 5.10
CA GLU A 129 2.33 27.71 5.58
C GLU A 129 1.73 27.38 6.97
N VAL A 130 1.86 26.13 7.44
CA VAL A 130 1.34 25.64 8.74
C VAL A 130 2.48 25.17 9.65
N GLU A 131 2.38 25.42 10.96
CA GLU A 131 3.34 24.93 11.94
C GLU A 131 3.29 23.40 12.05
N VAL A 132 4.41 22.74 11.75
CA VAL A 132 4.58 21.28 11.89
C VAL A 132 5.36 20.99 13.16
N VAL A 133 4.83 20.08 13.98
CA VAL A 133 5.54 19.51 15.12
C VAL A 133 6.09 18.14 14.72
N ASP A 134 7.40 17.96 14.84
CA ASP A 134 8.11 16.75 14.38
C ASP A 134 7.63 15.45 15.04
N VAL A 135 7.14 15.54 16.28
CA VAL A 135 6.64 14.38 17.04
C VAL A 135 5.34 14.73 17.75
N MET A 136 4.30 13.93 17.47
CA MET A 136 3.03 14.02 18.19
C MET A 136 3.22 13.69 19.68
N PRO A 137 2.89 14.61 20.61
CA PRO A 137 2.96 14.33 22.04
C PRO A 137 1.89 13.30 22.41
N PRO A 138 2.18 12.35 23.32
CA PRO A 138 1.22 11.33 23.71
C PRO A 138 0.00 11.98 24.37
N MET A 139 -1.20 11.58 23.95
CA MET A 139 -2.42 12.05 24.62
C MET A 139 -2.46 11.54 26.06
N SER A 140 -2.79 12.42 27.01
CA SER A 140 -3.04 11.99 28.39
C SER A 140 -4.31 11.12 28.42
N PRO A 141 -4.34 10.02 29.21
CA PRO A 141 -5.56 9.24 29.38
C PRO A 141 -6.69 10.16 29.91
N PRO A 142 -7.95 9.94 29.51
CA PRO A 142 -9.06 10.79 29.95
C PRO A 142 -9.08 10.84 31.47
N ALA A 143 -9.03 12.05 32.02
CA ALA A 143 -9.13 12.28 33.46
C ALA A 143 -10.50 11.77 33.94
N VAL A 144 -10.52 10.59 34.56
CA VAL A 144 -11.66 10.18 35.37
C VAL A 144 -11.76 11.23 36.46
N ALA A 145 -12.88 11.97 36.50
CA ALA A 145 -13.13 12.95 37.54
C ALA A 145 -13.09 12.26 38.90
N VAL A 146 -11.96 12.40 39.62
CA VAL A 146 -11.81 11.92 40.98
C VAL A 146 -12.45 12.97 41.90
N PRO A 147 -13.47 12.64 42.71
CA PRO A 147 -13.90 13.52 43.77
C PRO A 147 -12.80 13.56 44.84
N VAL A 148 -12.45 14.77 45.26
CA VAL A 148 -11.44 15.08 46.28
C VAL A 148 -11.70 14.31 47.57
N ALA A 149 -10.74 13.50 48.03
CA ALA A 149 -10.52 13.20 49.44
C ALA A 149 -9.11 12.64 49.68
N GLU A 150 -8.38 13.25 50.62
CA GLU A 150 -7.10 12.81 51.15
C GLU A 150 -7.19 11.45 51.87
N LYS A 151 -6.23 10.55 51.62
CA LYS A 151 -5.18 10.15 52.57
C LYS A 151 -4.33 9.01 52.00
N ALA A 152 -3.06 9.03 52.38
CA ALA A 152 -2.03 8.08 51.97
C ALA A 152 -2.38 6.63 52.31
N GLU A 153 -2.37 5.77 51.29
CA GLU A 153 -2.28 4.31 51.44
C GLU A 153 -1.26 3.75 50.44
N VAL A 154 -0.45 2.82 50.97
CA VAL A 154 0.49 1.84 50.39
C VAL A 154 0.56 1.66 48.86
N PRO A 155 1.77 1.42 48.28
CA PRO A 155 1.90 1.16 46.86
C PRO A 155 1.21 -0.17 46.52
N ALA A 156 0.07 -0.09 45.83
CA ALA A 156 -0.50 -1.26 45.16
C ALA A 156 0.51 -1.74 44.12
N LEU A 157 0.97 -2.98 44.26
CA LEU A 157 1.79 -3.66 43.26
C LEU A 157 1.03 -3.63 41.93
N ASN A 158 1.68 -3.13 40.87
CA ASN A 158 1.07 -2.94 39.56
C ASN A 158 1.08 -4.26 38.77
N VAL A 159 0.41 -5.29 39.31
CA VAL A 159 0.53 -6.70 38.90
C VAL A 159 0.22 -6.93 37.41
N GLU A 160 -0.76 -6.21 36.84
CA GLU A 160 -1.12 -6.35 35.42
C GLU A 160 -0.05 -5.79 34.47
N GLY A 161 0.58 -4.67 34.83
CA GLY A 161 1.69 -4.10 34.07
C GLY A 161 2.92 -5.01 34.06
N ASP A 162 3.19 -5.65 35.21
CA ASP A 162 4.29 -6.60 35.36
C ASP A 162 4.09 -7.88 34.53
N GLU A 163 2.85 -8.38 34.41
CA GLU A 163 2.55 -9.57 33.59
C GLU A 163 2.71 -9.30 32.09
N VAL A 164 2.23 -8.15 31.60
CA VAL A 164 2.37 -7.75 30.18
C VAL A 164 3.85 -7.57 29.83
N ALA A 165 4.62 -6.91 30.70
CA ALA A 165 6.05 -6.73 30.51
C ALA A 165 6.80 -8.08 30.46
N LEU A 166 6.44 -9.01 31.34
CA LEU A 166 7.03 -10.36 31.36
C LEU A 166 6.75 -11.13 30.06
N LYS A 167 5.50 -11.10 29.57
CA LYS A 167 5.13 -11.74 28.29
C LYS A 167 5.90 -11.16 27.11
N LYS A 168 6.05 -9.83 27.04
CA LYS A 168 6.85 -9.16 26.01
C LYS A 168 8.32 -9.55 26.08
N GLN A 169 8.88 -9.65 27.28
CA GLN A 169 10.27 -10.08 27.48
C GLN A 169 10.49 -11.53 27.07
N GLN A 170 9.55 -12.43 27.39
CA GLN A 170 9.61 -13.83 26.94
C GLN A 170 9.56 -13.92 25.41
N LEU A 171 8.66 -13.17 24.76
CA LEU A 171 8.57 -13.12 23.31
C LEU A 171 9.85 -12.57 22.67
N GLU A 172 10.42 -11.50 23.25
CA GLU A 172 11.70 -10.94 22.80
C GLU A 172 12.85 -11.97 22.89
N GLN A 173 12.89 -12.78 23.96
CA GLN A 173 13.88 -13.85 24.11
C GLN A 173 13.67 -14.98 23.09
N GLU A 174 12.43 -15.37 22.80
CA GLU A 174 12.12 -16.38 21.78
C GLU A 174 12.46 -15.90 20.37
N ILE A 175 12.18 -14.62 20.07
CA ILE A 175 12.57 -14.00 18.79
C ILE A 175 14.09 -13.92 18.69
N ALA A 176 14.80 -13.56 19.77
CA ALA A 176 16.26 -13.43 19.75
C ALA A 176 17.01 -14.71 19.37
N LYS A 177 16.42 -15.90 19.56
CA LYS A 177 17.01 -17.18 19.09
C LYS A 177 17.19 -17.21 17.57
N SER A 178 16.29 -16.54 16.84
CA SER A 178 16.35 -16.43 15.37
C SER A 178 17.43 -15.49 14.85
N TYR A 179 18.07 -14.68 15.72
CA TYR A 179 19.10 -13.71 15.32
C TYR A 179 20.40 -14.39 14.86
N ARG A 180 20.56 -15.68 15.15
CA ARG A 180 21.72 -16.46 14.70
C ARG A 180 21.79 -16.52 13.18
N GLY A 181 22.96 -16.19 12.63
CA GLY A 181 23.20 -16.04 11.20
C GLY A 181 23.01 -14.61 10.67
N TYR A 182 22.55 -13.67 11.50
CA TYR A 182 22.36 -12.25 11.12
C TYR A 182 23.37 -11.31 11.80
N GLU A 183 24.50 -11.83 12.27
CA GLU A 183 25.51 -11.07 13.01
C GLU A 183 26.25 -10.03 12.14
N ASP A 184 26.33 -10.26 10.82
CA ASP A 184 27.00 -9.36 9.88
C ASP A 184 26.25 -8.03 9.68
N GLY A 185 24.97 -7.98 10.08
CA GLY A 185 24.09 -6.84 9.87
C GLY A 185 23.69 -6.65 8.39
N PRO A 186 22.90 -5.61 8.09
CA PRO A 186 22.39 -5.38 6.74
C PRO A 186 23.47 -4.90 5.78
N ARG A 187 23.57 -5.55 4.60
CA ARG A 187 24.36 -5.06 3.46
C ARG A 187 23.93 -3.66 3.04
N LYS A 188 24.91 -2.82 2.69
CA LYS A 188 24.70 -1.40 2.33
C LYS A 188 24.63 -1.11 0.83
N ARG A 189 25.16 -1.99 -0.02
CA ARG A 189 25.22 -1.81 -1.48
C ARG A 189 25.26 -3.16 -2.19
N LEU A 190 24.83 -3.19 -3.46
CA LEU A 190 25.04 -4.35 -4.33
C LEU A 190 26.51 -4.47 -4.74
N THR A 191 26.90 -5.65 -5.22
CA THR A 191 28.20 -5.85 -5.91
C THR A 191 28.26 -5.06 -7.22
N LEU A 192 27.11 -4.92 -7.89
CA LEU A 192 26.95 -4.13 -9.10
C LEU A 192 26.96 -2.62 -8.75
N ASP A 193 27.81 -1.85 -9.43
CA ASP A 193 27.92 -0.40 -9.19
C ASP A 193 26.93 0.44 -10.02
N ALA A 194 26.44 -0.10 -11.14
CA ALA A 194 25.49 0.59 -12.01
C ALA A 194 24.57 -0.37 -12.76
N ASP A 195 23.34 0.06 -13.02
CA ASP A 195 22.39 -0.68 -13.83
C ASP A 195 22.80 -0.66 -15.31
N ASN A 196 23.34 -1.78 -15.77
CA ASN A 196 23.82 -2.01 -17.13
C ASN A 196 22.83 -2.80 -18.00
N ARG A 197 21.55 -2.86 -17.61
CA ARG A 197 20.51 -3.55 -18.39
C ARG A 197 20.35 -2.95 -19.79
N PRO A 198 20.05 -3.76 -20.82
CA PRO A 198 19.70 -3.25 -22.14
C PRO A 198 18.49 -2.32 -22.07
N LYS A 199 18.61 -1.10 -22.61
CA LYS A 199 17.54 -0.10 -22.67
C LYS A 199 16.52 -0.46 -23.76
N VAL A 200 15.71 -1.49 -23.52
CA VAL A 200 14.59 -1.85 -24.38
C VAL A 200 13.34 -1.16 -23.85
N GLY A 201 12.60 -0.47 -24.71
CA GLY A 201 11.35 0.18 -24.31
C GLY A 201 10.26 -0.85 -23.98
N LEU A 202 9.58 -0.68 -22.84
CA LEU A 202 8.51 -1.57 -22.36
C LEU A 202 7.40 -1.74 -23.42
N TRP A 203 7.04 -0.66 -24.12
CA TRP A 203 6.08 -0.70 -25.22
C TRP A 203 6.50 -1.59 -26.39
N GLY A 204 7.80 -1.63 -26.71
CA GLY A 204 8.33 -2.43 -27.82
C GLY A 204 8.05 -3.93 -27.66
N ILE A 205 7.96 -4.40 -26.42
CA ILE A 205 7.62 -5.78 -26.06
C ILE A 205 6.10 -5.94 -25.98
N LEU A 206 5.44 -5.05 -25.24
CA LEU A 206 4.00 -5.15 -24.98
C LEU A 206 3.14 -5.03 -26.23
N LYS A 207 3.58 -4.28 -27.25
CA LYS A 207 2.84 -4.19 -28.53
C LYS A 207 2.66 -5.54 -29.23
N SER A 208 3.57 -6.49 -28.99
CA SER A 208 3.49 -7.85 -29.54
C SER A 208 2.62 -8.81 -28.72
N MET A 209 2.16 -8.32 -27.57
CA MET A 209 1.49 -9.08 -26.52
C MET A 209 -0.01 -8.74 -26.38
N ILE A 210 -0.48 -7.67 -27.01
CA ILE A 210 -1.90 -7.29 -27.02
C ILE A 210 -2.76 -8.42 -27.61
N GLY A 211 -3.83 -8.77 -26.90
CA GLY A 211 -4.80 -9.81 -27.31
C GLY A 211 -4.43 -11.24 -26.93
N LYS A 212 -3.26 -11.47 -26.32
CA LYS A 212 -2.84 -12.79 -25.81
C LYS A 212 -3.13 -12.92 -24.32
N ASP A 213 -3.26 -14.16 -23.84
CA ASP A 213 -3.37 -14.49 -22.40
C ASP A 213 -2.11 -14.05 -21.65
N MET A 214 -2.25 -13.00 -20.85
CA MET A 214 -1.13 -12.37 -20.15
C MET A 214 -0.47 -13.26 -19.11
N THR A 215 -1.20 -14.23 -18.56
CA THR A 215 -0.68 -15.13 -17.52
C THR A 215 0.37 -16.10 -18.04
N LYS A 216 0.44 -16.28 -19.37
CA LYS A 216 1.40 -17.15 -20.07
C LYS A 216 2.61 -16.39 -20.64
N MET A 217 2.74 -15.09 -20.34
CA MET A 217 3.80 -14.26 -20.89
C MET A 217 5.04 -14.22 -19.99
N THR A 218 6.20 -14.48 -20.59
CA THR A 218 7.51 -14.27 -19.97
C THR A 218 8.11 -12.98 -20.49
N LEU A 219 8.27 -11.99 -19.63
CA LEU A 219 9.11 -10.84 -19.93
C LEU A 219 10.59 -11.27 -19.94
N PRO A 220 11.44 -10.67 -20.79
CA PRO A 220 12.88 -10.87 -20.70
C PRO A 220 13.41 -10.46 -19.32
N VAL A 221 14.49 -11.11 -18.87
CA VAL A 221 15.10 -10.83 -17.55
C VAL A 221 15.52 -9.37 -17.39
N SER A 222 15.81 -8.65 -18.47
CA SER A 222 16.10 -7.21 -18.44
C SER A 222 14.93 -6.32 -17.97
N PHE A 223 13.71 -6.84 -17.92
CA PHE A 223 12.53 -6.16 -17.37
C PHE A 223 12.23 -6.56 -15.94
N ASN A 224 12.99 -7.50 -15.39
CA ASN A 224 12.92 -7.83 -13.99
C ASN A 224 13.71 -6.83 -13.15
N GLU A 225 13.49 -6.89 -11.86
CA GLU A 225 14.44 -6.45 -10.83
C GLU A 225 14.92 -7.71 -10.07
N PRO A 226 16.10 -7.69 -9.44
CA PRO A 226 16.65 -8.84 -8.73
C PRO A 226 15.98 -9.09 -7.37
N THR A 227 14.67 -8.85 -7.26
CA THR A 227 13.86 -9.13 -6.08
C THR A 227 12.78 -10.17 -6.40
N SER A 228 12.38 -10.95 -5.40
CA SER A 228 11.24 -11.87 -5.49
C SER A 228 9.95 -11.14 -5.10
N LEU A 229 8.77 -11.59 -5.56
CA LEU A 229 7.50 -11.09 -4.99
C LEU A 229 7.42 -11.35 -3.48
N LEU A 230 8.14 -12.36 -2.96
CA LEU A 230 8.27 -12.58 -1.52
C LEU A 230 8.97 -11.40 -0.82
N TYR A 231 9.94 -10.77 -1.48
CA TYR A 231 10.69 -9.64 -0.93
C TYR A 231 9.84 -8.38 -0.88
N ARG A 232 8.96 -8.20 -1.88
CA ARG A 232 8.03 -7.06 -1.91
C ARG A 232 7.09 -7.02 -0.71
N VAL A 233 6.79 -8.18 -0.12
CA VAL A 233 6.04 -8.25 1.15
C VAL A 233 6.90 -7.81 2.33
N VAL A 234 8.19 -8.15 2.33
CA VAL A 234 9.10 -7.76 3.43
C VAL A 234 9.33 -6.25 3.44
N GLU A 235 9.28 -5.61 2.27
CA GLU A 235 9.37 -4.15 2.14
C GLU A 235 8.26 -3.39 2.90
N ASP A 236 7.12 -4.04 3.20
CA ASP A 236 6.09 -3.47 4.10
C ASP A 236 6.67 -3.14 5.49
N LEU A 237 7.72 -3.86 5.91
CA LEU A 237 8.36 -3.72 7.22
C LEU A 237 9.49 -2.67 7.24
N GLU A 238 9.64 -1.85 6.20
CA GLU A 238 10.66 -0.80 6.15
C GLU A 238 10.48 0.23 7.29
N TYR A 239 9.23 0.55 7.66
CA TYR A 239 8.88 1.57 8.66
C TYR A 239 8.24 1.01 9.94
N THR A 240 8.73 -0.15 10.41
CA THR A 240 8.23 -0.81 11.65
C THR A 240 8.36 0.02 12.93
N SER A 241 9.15 1.09 12.93
CA SER A 241 9.21 2.08 14.03
C SER A 241 7.84 2.73 14.30
N LEU A 242 6.99 2.86 13.29
CA LEU A 242 5.61 3.35 13.43
C LEU A 242 4.78 2.40 14.32
N LEU A 243 4.93 1.09 14.14
CA LEU A 243 4.22 0.09 14.95
C LEU A 243 4.72 0.08 16.40
N ASN A 244 6.02 0.26 16.61
CA ASN A 244 6.59 0.41 17.95
C ASN A 244 6.11 1.70 18.63
N THR A 245 5.96 2.78 17.87
CA THR A 245 5.38 4.03 18.37
C THR A 245 3.90 3.87 18.67
N ALA A 246 3.12 3.21 17.81
CA ALA A 246 1.73 2.87 18.09
C ALA A 246 1.61 2.06 19.38
N ALA A 247 2.43 1.01 19.56
CA ALA A 247 2.39 0.19 20.76
C ALA A 247 2.70 0.97 22.05
N SER A 248 3.40 2.11 21.99
CA SER A 248 3.68 2.95 23.15
C SER A 248 2.59 3.98 23.45
N ARG A 249 1.62 4.21 22.54
CA ARG A 249 0.58 5.22 22.74
C ARG A 249 -0.57 4.72 23.61
N PRO A 250 -1.02 5.51 24.61
CA PRO A 250 -2.09 5.12 25.51
C PRO A 250 -3.48 5.22 24.85
N ASP A 251 -3.68 6.20 23.96
CA ASP A 251 -4.96 6.44 23.28
C ASP A 251 -5.09 5.55 22.02
N SER A 252 -6.22 4.84 21.89
CA SER A 252 -6.46 3.92 20.77
C SER A 252 -6.58 4.61 19.42
N THR A 253 -7.08 5.85 19.39
CA THR A 253 -7.21 6.62 18.15
C THR A 253 -5.85 7.12 17.68
N GLU A 254 -4.97 7.51 18.61
CA GLU A 254 -3.56 7.84 18.35
C GLU A 254 -2.80 6.62 17.83
N ARG A 255 -3.03 5.42 18.41
CA ARG A 255 -2.47 4.17 17.87
C ARG A 255 -2.90 3.95 16.43
N LEU A 256 -4.18 4.15 16.13
CA LEU A 256 -4.72 3.95 14.79
C LEU A 256 -4.14 4.95 13.76
N VAL A 257 -3.79 6.18 14.15
CA VAL A 257 -3.03 7.12 13.29
C VAL A 257 -1.69 6.52 12.86
N TYR A 258 -0.91 5.99 13.80
CA TYR A 258 0.38 5.37 13.48
C TYR A 258 0.25 4.06 12.69
N VAL A 259 -0.78 3.25 12.96
CA VAL A 259 -1.07 2.03 12.17
C VAL A 259 -1.49 2.40 10.74
N ALA A 260 -2.29 3.45 10.56
CA ALA A 260 -2.69 3.94 9.24
C ALA A 260 -1.50 4.50 8.46
N ALA A 261 -0.61 5.25 9.11
CA ALA A 261 0.64 5.71 8.50
C ALA A 261 1.56 4.54 8.12
N PHE A 262 1.64 3.49 8.94
CA PHE A 262 2.38 2.27 8.60
C PHE A 262 1.82 1.61 7.34
N ALA A 263 0.50 1.39 7.29
CA ALA A 263 -0.17 0.80 6.13
C ALA A 263 0.02 1.65 4.86
N ALA A 264 0.07 2.97 4.98
CA ALA A 264 0.32 3.86 3.86
C ALA A 264 1.79 3.90 3.41
N SER A 265 2.74 3.73 4.34
CA SER A 265 4.18 3.74 4.04
C SER A 265 4.64 2.57 3.16
N GLU A 266 3.85 1.48 3.09
CA GLU A 266 4.11 0.28 2.26
C GLU A 266 4.31 0.62 0.77
N TYR A 267 3.78 1.76 0.30
CA TYR A 267 3.85 2.18 -1.10
C TYR A 267 5.07 3.04 -1.46
N ALA A 268 5.76 3.63 -0.48
CA ALA A 268 6.87 4.55 -0.74
C ALA A 268 8.01 3.87 -1.54
N SER A 269 8.25 2.58 -1.29
CA SER A 269 9.31 1.83 -1.97
C SER A 269 9.05 1.64 -3.47
N THR A 270 7.78 1.75 -3.93
CA THR A 270 7.40 1.45 -5.32
C THR A 270 7.84 2.51 -6.34
N ILE A 271 8.12 3.74 -5.88
CA ILE A 271 8.55 4.84 -6.75
C ILE A 271 9.76 4.45 -7.59
N GLY A 272 9.75 4.77 -8.88
CA GLY A 272 10.89 4.53 -9.78
C GLY A 272 11.22 3.06 -10.06
N ARG A 273 10.45 2.09 -9.54
CA ARG A 273 10.67 0.66 -9.73
C ARG A 273 9.67 0.06 -10.71
N VAL A 274 9.71 0.55 -11.96
CA VAL A 274 8.94 -0.01 -13.08
C VAL A 274 9.63 -1.27 -13.63
N ALA A 275 9.68 -2.30 -12.79
CA ALA A 275 10.28 -3.59 -13.10
C ALA A 275 9.47 -4.70 -12.45
N LYS A 276 9.48 -5.89 -13.06
CA LYS A 276 8.76 -7.04 -12.56
C LYS A 276 9.63 -7.79 -11.53
N PRO A 277 9.21 -7.97 -10.27
CA PRO A 277 9.86 -8.93 -9.38
C PRO A 277 9.80 -10.34 -9.97
N PHE A 278 10.74 -11.21 -9.60
CA PHE A 278 10.66 -12.64 -9.90
C PHE A 278 9.39 -13.22 -9.29
N ASN A 279 8.66 -13.99 -10.11
CA ASN A 279 7.53 -14.76 -9.60
C ASN A 279 8.10 -15.94 -8.78
N PRO A 280 7.75 -16.08 -7.49
CA PRO A 280 8.29 -17.15 -6.66
C PRO A 280 7.83 -18.51 -7.18
N LEU A 281 8.69 -19.51 -7.03
CA LEU A 281 8.35 -20.90 -7.30
C LEU A 281 7.39 -21.41 -6.20
N LEU A 282 6.54 -22.36 -6.54
CA LEU A 282 5.67 -23.02 -5.55
C LEU A 282 6.52 -23.71 -4.48
N GLY A 283 6.28 -23.38 -3.21
CA GLY A 283 7.10 -23.84 -2.08
C GLY A 283 8.40 -23.06 -1.86
N GLU A 284 8.68 -22.02 -2.65
CA GLU A 284 9.76 -21.07 -2.35
C GLU A 284 9.47 -20.35 -1.03
N THR A 285 10.50 -20.21 -0.20
CA THR A 285 10.41 -19.58 1.12
C THR A 285 11.36 -18.41 1.20
N TYR A 286 11.16 -17.53 2.18
CA TYR A 286 12.14 -16.51 2.50
C TYR A 286 12.08 -16.15 3.98
N GLU A 287 13.23 -16.14 4.65
CA GLU A 287 13.38 -15.59 5.99
C GLU A 287 14.08 -14.22 6.00
N TYR A 288 13.70 -13.35 6.93
CA TYR A 288 14.40 -12.09 7.17
C TYR A 288 14.30 -11.70 8.63
N VAL A 289 15.45 -11.39 9.25
CA VAL A 289 15.54 -11.08 10.67
C VAL A 289 16.31 -9.79 10.83
N ARG A 290 15.82 -8.91 11.70
CA ARG A 290 16.46 -7.63 12.00
C ARG A 290 16.70 -7.51 13.49
N PRO A 291 17.84 -8.02 14.00
CA PRO A 291 18.20 -7.91 15.42
C PRO A 291 18.21 -6.46 15.91
N ASP A 292 18.60 -5.52 15.05
CA ASP A 292 18.62 -4.08 15.30
C ASP A 292 17.21 -3.45 15.39
N LEU A 293 16.20 -4.06 14.77
CA LEU A 293 14.80 -3.62 14.82
C LEU A 293 13.91 -4.50 15.70
N GLY A 294 14.42 -5.64 16.18
CA GLY A 294 13.74 -6.53 17.11
C GLY A 294 12.59 -7.33 16.49
N TYR A 295 12.72 -7.80 15.25
CA TYR A 295 11.71 -8.65 14.61
C TYR A 295 12.32 -9.78 13.76
N ARG A 296 11.48 -10.79 13.50
CA ARG A 296 11.73 -11.83 12.50
C ARG A 296 10.53 -11.99 11.57
N PHE A 297 10.78 -12.33 10.32
CA PHE A 297 9.81 -12.46 9.25
C PHE A 297 10.03 -13.77 8.49
N PHE A 298 8.93 -14.41 8.11
CA PHE A 298 8.92 -15.60 7.28
C PHE A 298 7.77 -15.57 6.27
N ILE A 299 8.02 -16.06 5.05
CA ILE A 299 7.01 -16.18 4.00
C ILE A 299 7.22 -17.44 3.17
N GLU A 300 6.11 -18.02 2.68
CA GLU A 300 6.10 -19.17 1.77
C GLU A 300 5.18 -18.89 0.57
N GLN A 301 5.59 -19.28 -0.63
CA GLN A 301 4.73 -19.30 -1.81
C GLN A 301 3.79 -20.53 -1.75
N VAL A 302 2.62 -20.33 -1.14
CA VAL A 302 1.62 -21.39 -0.88
C VAL A 302 0.77 -21.77 -2.09
N SER A 303 0.75 -20.94 -3.14
CA SER A 303 0.04 -21.24 -4.40
C SER A 303 0.73 -20.55 -5.57
N HIS A 304 0.68 -21.15 -6.76
CA HIS A 304 1.26 -20.58 -7.99
C HIS A 304 0.20 -20.19 -9.04
N HIS A 305 -0.97 -20.82 -9.02
CA HIS A 305 -2.09 -20.51 -9.91
C HIS A 305 -3.43 -20.51 -9.15
N PRO A 306 -3.88 -19.35 -8.62
CA PRO A 306 -3.21 -18.04 -8.67
C PRO A 306 -1.96 -17.96 -7.77
N PRO A 307 -1.03 -17.03 -8.02
CA PRO A 307 0.14 -16.84 -7.16
C PRO A 307 -0.29 -16.24 -5.81
N VAL A 308 0.05 -16.92 -4.72
CA VAL A 308 -0.20 -16.47 -3.34
C VAL A 308 1.04 -16.74 -2.49
N GLY A 309 1.53 -15.69 -1.83
CA GLY A 309 2.54 -15.80 -0.76
C GLY A 309 1.90 -15.56 0.61
N ALA A 310 2.09 -16.48 1.55
CA ALA A 310 1.58 -16.35 2.93
C ALA A 310 2.72 -15.93 3.85
N ALA A 311 2.53 -14.84 4.60
CA ALA A 311 3.58 -14.18 5.37
C ALA A 311 3.23 -14.08 6.85
N TYR A 312 4.26 -14.13 7.69
CA TYR A 312 4.17 -13.90 9.13
C TYR A 312 5.44 -13.21 9.64
N ALA A 313 5.28 -12.06 10.26
CA ALA A 313 6.30 -11.38 11.04
C ALA A 313 5.85 -11.20 12.49
N GLU A 314 6.83 -11.24 13.37
CA GLU A 314 6.64 -11.11 14.81
C GLU A 314 7.76 -10.27 15.43
N SER A 315 7.36 -9.38 16.32
CA SER A 315 8.18 -8.55 17.20
C SER A 315 7.59 -8.62 18.61
N LYS A 316 8.30 -8.12 19.62
CA LYS A 316 7.75 -8.07 20.99
C LYS A 316 6.47 -7.23 21.09
N ASN A 317 6.30 -6.22 20.23
CA ASN A 317 5.19 -5.27 20.30
C ASN A 317 4.07 -5.54 19.29
N TRP A 318 4.31 -6.34 18.25
CA TRP A 318 3.34 -6.54 17.17
C TRP A 318 3.61 -7.83 16.40
N ASP A 319 2.55 -8.41 15.82
CA ASP A 319 2.64 -9.40 14.75
C ASP A 319 1.99 -8.83 13.50
N TYR A 320 2.62 -9.02 12.34
CA TYR A 320 2.10 -8.61 11.04
C TYR A 320 2.04 -9.81 10.11
N TYR A 321 0.86 -10.15 9.60
CA TYR A 321 0.67 -11.36 8.80
C TYR A 321 -0.48 -11.19 7.81
N GLY A 322 -0.46 -12.01 6.75
CA GLY A 322 -1.45 -11.92 5.70
C GLY A 322 -1.06 -12.72 4.47
N GLU A 323 -1.76 -12.48 3.37
CA GLU A 323 -1.46 -13.08 2.09
C GLU A 323 -1.24 -12.03 0.99
N SER A 324 -0.16 -12.21 0.25
CA SER A 324 0.09 -11.50 -1.00
C SER A 324 -0.55 -12.27 -2.14
N ALA A 325 -1.82 -11.94 -2.42
CA ALA A 325 -2.58 -12.45 -3.55
C ALA A 325 -2.88 -11.28 -4.50
N VAL A 326 -2.16 -11.19 -5.62
CA VAL A 326 -2.27 -10.07 -6.56
C VAL A 326 -2.92 -10.52 -7.85
N LYS A 327 -4.01 -9.86 -8.23
CA LYS A 327 -4.62 -10.01 -9.55
C LYS A 327 -4.10 -8.91 -10.46
N SER A 328 -3.41 -9.29 -11.52
CA SER A 328 -2.87 -8.36 -12.51
C SER A 328 -3.70 -8.33 -13.79
N LYS A 329 -3.89 -7.16 -14.38
CA LYS A 329 -4.57 -7.00 -15.67
C LYS A 329 -4.01 -5.83 -16.47
N PHE A 330 -3.82 -6.02 -17.77
CA PHE A 330 -3.45 -4.96 -18.71
C PHE A 330 -4.69 -4.44 -19.42
N TYR A 331 -4.87 -3.12 -19.39
CA TYR A 331 -5.99 -2.42 -20.02
C TYR A 331 -5.60 -1.74 -21.34
N GLY A 332 -4.44 -2.08 -21.89
CA GLY A 332 -3.91 -1.47 -23.12
C GLY A 332 -3.05 -0.24 -22.86
N LYS A 333 -3.49 0.67 -22.00
CA LYS A 333 -2.71 1.88 -21.59
C LYS A 333 -1.96 1.72 -20.28
N SER A 334 -2.51 0.91 -19.38
CA SER A 334 -2.00 0.71 -18.03
C SER A 334 -1.98 -0.78 -17.66
N PHE A 335 -1.06 -1.14 -16.76
CA PHE A 335 -1.14 -2.37 -15.99
C PHE A 335 -1.71 -2.06 -14.62
N GLU A 336 -2.74 -2.77 -14.20
CA GLU A 336 -3.26 -2.70 -12.83
C GLU A 336 -2.90 -3.96 -12.06
N PHE A 337 -2.62 -3.78 -10.79
CA PHE A 337 -2.30 -4.79 -9.80
C PHE A 337 -3.24 -4.58 -8.62
N ASN A 338 -4.22 -5.49 -8.46
CA ASN A 338 -5.19 -5.44 -7.39
C ASN A 338 -4.83 -6.48 -6.32
N PRO A 339 -4.35 -6.07 -5.14
CA PRO A 339 -4.20 -6.96 -4.00
C PRO A 339 -5.58 -7.42 -3.52
N LEU A 340 -5.75 -8.72 -3.29
CA LEU A 340 -7.02 -9.33 -2.85
C LEU A 340 -6.99 -9.73 -1.37
N GLY A 341 -5.79 -9.99 -0.85
CA GLY A 341 -5.57 -10.48 0.50
C GLY A 341 -5.80 -9.40 1.56
N THR A 342 -6.23 -9.85 2.73
CA THR A 342 -6.32 -9.03 3.94
C THR A 342 -5.03 -9.15 4.73
N TRP A 343 -4.55 -8.01 5.22
CA TRP A 343 -3.43 -7.92 6.15
C TRP A 343 -3.94 -7.74 7.56
N PHE A 344 -3.27 -8.41 8.50
CA PHE A 344 -3.60 -8.45 9.91
C PHE A 344 -2.42 -7.92 10.69
N LEU A 345 -2.71 -7.00 11.61
CA LEU A 345 -1.74 -6.51 12.58
C LEU A 345 -2.32 -6.79 13.97
N ARG A 346 -1.60 -7.59 14.75
CA ARG A 346 -1.88 -7.74 16.18
C ARG A 346 -0.91 -6.88 16.95
N LEU A 347 -1.39 -5.80 17.55
CA LEU A 347 -0.60 -4.87 18.35
C LEU A 347 -0.68 -5.26 19.82
N ARG A 348 0.41 -5.08 20.57
CA ARG A 348 0.49 -5.26 22.02
C ARG A 348 0.75 -3.91 22.69
N PRO A 349 -0.28 -3.11 23.00
CA PRO A 349 -0.11 -1.79 23.61
C PRO A 349 0.58 -1.84 24.98
N ALA A 350 1.22 -0.75 25.37
CA ALA A 350 1.77 -0.56 26.71
C ALA A 350 0.67 -0.44 27.77
N SER A 351 -0.55 -0.04 27.38
CA SER A 351 -1.75 -0.01 28.23
C SER A 351 -2.30 -1.40 28.57
N GLY A 352 -1.75 -2.46 27.98
CA GLY A 352 -2.19 -3.84 28.19
C GLY A 352 -3.14 -4.36 27.10
N GLY A 353 -3.40 -5.67 27.15
CA GLY A 353 -4.20 -6.38 26.14
C GLY A 353 -3.50 -6.56 24.79
N GLU A 354 -4.22 -7.15 23.84
CA GLU A 354 -3.84 -7.22 22.42
C GLU A 354 -4.95 -6.61 21.58
N GLU A 355 -4.57 -5.89 20.52
CA GLU A 355 -5.50 -5.26 19.60
C GLU A 355 -5.30 -5.80 18.19
N LEU A 356 -6.40 -6.16 17.53
CA LEU A 356 -6.38 -6.63 16.15
C LEU A 356 -6.81 -5.53 15.18
N TYR A 357 -5.95 -5.24 14.23
CA TYR A 357 -6.22 -4.36 13.10
C TYR A 357 -6.22 -5.16 11.80
N THR A 358 -7.04 -4.72 10.83
CA THR A 358 -6.97 -5.24 9.46
C THR A 358 -7.13 -4.16 8.42
N TRP A 359 -6.48 -4.34 7.27
CA TRP A 359 -6.70 -3.55 6.07
C TRP A 359 -6.49 -4.38 4.81
N LYS A 360 -6.95 -3.83 3.68
CA LYS A 360 -6.60 -4.30 2.34
C LYS A 360 -5.76 -3.24 1.66
N LYS A 361 -4.75 -3.70 0.93
CA LYS A 361 -3.89 -2.85 0.13
C LYS A 361 -4.67 -2.26 -1.06
N VAL A 362 -4.37 -1.01 -1.40
CA VAL A 362 -4.90 -0.28 -2.56
C VAL A 362 -4.34 -0.80 -3.88
N THR A 363 -4.91 -0.32 -4.99
CA THR A 363 -4.51 -0.74 -6.34
C THR A 363 -3.24 0.00 -6.76
N SER A 364 -2.28 -0.75 -7.32
CA SER A 364 -1.13 -0.17 -8.00
C SER A 364 -1.34 -0.20 -9.51
N SER A 365 -0.93 0.84 -10.21
CA SER A 365 -1.01 0.95 -11.66
C SER A 365 0.31 1.43 -12.25
N VAL A 366 0.67 0.88 -13.41
CA VAL A 366 1.76 1.40 -14.23
C VAL A 366 1.13 2.10 -15.42
N VAL A 367 1.21 3.43 -15.42
CA VAL A 367 0.73 4.31 -16.51
C VAL A 367 1.90 4.82 -17.33
N GLY A 368 1.66 5.53 -18.44
CA GLY A 368 2.74 6.14 -19.25
C GLY A 368 3.57 5.16 -20.09
N ILE A 369 3.09 3.92 -20.25
CA ILE A 369 3.81 2.87 -20.99
C ILE A 369 3.95 3.21 -22.47
N ILE A 370 2.90 3.77 -23.07
CA ILE A 370 2.83 4.09 -24.50
C ILE A 370 3.60 5.37 -24.80
N THR A 371 3.52 6.36 -23.91
CA THR A 371 4.25 7.63 -24.00
C THR A 371 5.74 7.47 -23.73
N GLY A 372 6.19 6.28 -23.30
CA GLY A 372 7.60 5.97 -23.09
C GLY A 372 8.17 6.43 -21.75
N ASN A 373 7.34 7.00 -20.87
CA ASN A 373 7.72 7.42 -19.52
C ASN A 373 6.83 6.72 -18.48
N PRO A 374 7.04 5.42 -18.24
CA PRO A 374 6.18 4.67 -17.36
C PRO A 374 6.39 5.08 -15.89
N VAL A 375 5.30 5.22 -15.15
CA VAL A 375 5.30 5.63 -13.73
C VAL A 375 4.38 4.71 -12.94
N VAL A 376 4.79 4.36 -11.73
CA VAL A 376 3.95 3.64 -10.76
C VAL A 376 3.07 4.66 -10.03
N ASP A 377 1.77 4.40 -10.01
CA ASP A 377 0.77 5.14 -9.26
C ASP A 377 0.03 4.18 -8.32
N ASN A 378 -0.31 4.62 -7.12
CA ASN A 378 -1.05 3.83 -6.12
C ASN A 378 -2.30 4.61 -5.74
N TYR A 379 -3.47 3.99 -5.89
CA TYR A 379 -4.74 4.68 -5.73
C TYR A 379 -5.87 3.79 -5.22
N GLY A 380 -6.89 4.44 -4.65
CA GLY A 380 -8.11 3.86 -4.15
C GLY A 380 -8.22 3.92 -2.62
N PRO A 381 -9.38 3.50 -2.10
CA PRO A 381 -9.66 3.57 -0.67
C PRO A 381 -8.94 2.46 0.10
N MET A 382 -8.44 2.80 1.28
CA MET A 382 -7.92 1.89 2.28
C MET A 382 -8.70 2.08 3.58
N GLU A 383 -9.37 1.02 4.03
CA GLU A 383 -10.04 0.98 5.33
C GLU A 383 -9.15 0.20 6.31
N ILE A 384 -8.69 0.86 7.36
CA ILE A 384 -7.96 0.26 8.48
C ILE A 384 -8.89 0.19 9.68
N LYS A 385 -9.22 -1.03 10.11
CA LYS A 385 -10.19 -1.24 11.19
C LYS A 385 -9.53 -1.85 12.42
N ASN A 386 -9.72 -1.24 13.59
CA ASN A 386 -9.44 -1.87 14.87
C ASN A 386 -10.67 -2.70 15.31
N TRP A 387 -10.53 -4.03 15.31
CA TRP A 387 -11.60 -4.95 15.70
C TRP A 387 -11.83 -5.04 17.20
N THR A 388 -10.89 -4.54 18.01
CA THR A 388 -10.92 -4.67 19.47
C THR A 388 -11.73 -3.53 20.09
N THR A 389 -11.47 -2.31 19.64
CA THR A 389 -12.10 -1.07 20.13
C THR A 389 -13.22 -0.57 19.21
N GLY A 390 -13.17 -0.90 17.92
CA GLY A 390 -14.18 -0.54 16.92
C GLY A 390 -13.89 0.74 16.14
N GLU A 391 -12.74 1.39 16.34
CA GLU A 391 -12.34 2.54 15.52
C GLU A 391 -11.96 2.14 14.10
N VAL A 392 -12.12 3.08 13.17
CA VAL A 392 -11.82 2.89 11.74
C VAL A 392 -11.08 4.11 11.21
N CYS A 393 -10.02 3.89 10.45
CA CYS A 393 -9.39 4.91 9.63
C CYS A 393 -9.74 4.66 8.16
N LEU A 394 -10.18 5.72 7.48
CA LEU A 394 -10.45 5.73 6.05
C LEU A 394 -9.41 6.61 5.40
N LEU A 395 -8.50 6.00 4.64
CA LEU A 395 -7.54 6.72 3.79
C LEU A 395 -7.96 6.59 2.33
N ASP A 396 -7.84 7.65 1.56
CA ASP A 396 -8.05 7.68 0.12
C ASP A 396 -6.74 8.03 -0.58
N PHE A 397 -6.21 7.08 -1.34
CA PHE A 397 -5.06 7.31 -2.20
C PHE A 397 -5.57 7.89 -3.51
N LYS A 398 -5.34 9.18 -3.72
CA LYS A 398 -5.87 9.87 -4.89
C LYS A 398 -5.11 9.40 -6.13
N PRO A 399 -5.82 8.96 -7.20
CA PRO A 399 -5.17 8.63 -8.45
C PRO A 399 -4.47 9.87 -8.99
N LYS A 400 -3.32 9.68 -9.63
CA LYS A 400 -2.62 10.78 -10.25
C LYS A 400 -3.52 11.45 -11.29
N GLY A 401 -3.98 12.65 -10.95
CA GLY A 401 -4.65 13.54 -11.87
C GLY A 401 -3.71 14.04 -12.97
N TRP A 402 -4.23 14.92 -13.82
CA TRP A 402 -3.48 15.56 -14.89
C TRP A 402 -2.45 16.59 -14.37
N LYS A 403 -2.52 17.00 -13.09
CA LYS A 403 -1.57 17.92 -12.46
C LYS A 403 -0.40 17.15 -11.86
N ALA A 404 0.78 17.77 -11.89
CA ALA A 404 1.93 17.25 -11.13
C ALA A 404 1.68 17.31 -9.61
N SER A 405 0.97 18.33 -9.11
CA SER A 405 0.68 18.50 -7.67
C SER A 405 -0.34 17.49 -7.13
N SER A 406 -1.18 16.90 -7.99
CA SER A 406 -2.13 15.86 -7.61
C SER A 406 -1.50 14.46 -7.58
N ALA A 407 -0.20 14.34 -7.84
CA ALA A 407 0.47 13.05 -7.77
C ALA A 407 0.74 12.67 -6.32
N TYR A 408 0.60 11.38 -6.02
CA TYR A 408 1.00 10.78 -4.75
C TYR A 408 0.18 11.21 -3.52
N GLN A 409 -0.94 11.92 -3.70
CA GLN A 409 -1.74 12.42 -2.59
C GLN A 409 -2.43 11.28 -1.83
N VAL A 410 -2.46 11.42 -0.51
CA VAL A 410 -3.25 10.59 0.41
C VAL A 410 -3.92 11.52 1.42
N SER A 411 -5.22 11.34 1.64
CA SER A 411 -5.99 12.06 2.65
C SER A 411 -6.94 11.11 3.36
N GLY A 412 -7.42 11.46 4.54
CA GLY A 412 -8.34 10.60 5.27
C GLY A 412 -8.54 10.97 6.72
N LYS A 413 -9.32 10.15 7.42
CA LYS A 413 -9.73 10.42 8.80
C LYS A 413 -9.80 9.19 9.67
N VAL A 414 -9.52 9.38 10.96
CA VAL A 414 -9.74 8.38 12.02
C VAL A 414 -11.07 8.68 12.69
N LEU A 415 -11.96 7.69 12.65
CA LEU A 415 -13.28 7.69 13.23
C LEU A 415 -13.29 6.84 14.50
N ASP A 416 -13.90 7.35 15.57
CA ASP A 416 -14.17 6.53 16.75
C ASP A 416 -15.30 5.51 16.49
N LYS A 417 -15.59 4.67 17.48
CA LYS A 417 -16.65 3.65 17.40
C LYS A 417 -18.04 4.23 17.10
N ALA A 418 -18.29 5.51 17.42
CA ALA A 418 -19.54 6.18 17.13
C ALA A 418 -19.57 6.81 15.72
N GLY A 419 -18.48 6.69 14.96
CA GLY A 419 -18.32 7.28 13.63
C GLY A 419 -17.89 8.75 13.67
N LYS A 420 -17.50 9.28 14.83
CA LYS A 420 -17.09 10.68 14.96
C LYS A 420 -15.62 10.83 14.60
N THR A 421 -15.29 11.81 13.77
CA THR A 421 -13.90 12.16 13.46
C THR A 421 -13.13 12.56 14.73
N ARG A 422 -11.94 11.98 14.86
CA ARG A 422 -10.97 12.24 15.93
C ARG A 422 -9.68 12.83 15.39
N TRP A 423 -9.25 12.35 14.23
CA TRP A 423 -8.05 12.81 13.54
C TRP A 423 -8.32 12.97 12.06
N SER A 424 -7.75 13.99 11.45
CA SER A 424 -7.59 14.11 10.00
C SER A 424 -6.14 13.79 9.66
N MET A 425 -5.90 13.10 8.56
CA MET A 425 -4.59 12.66 8.08
C MET A 425 -4.42 13.06 6.62
N GLY A 426 -3.22 13.45 6.24
CA GLY A 426 -2.96 13.77 4.84
C GLY A 426 -1.50 14.01 4.53
N GLY A 427 -1.20 14.08 3.24
CA GLY A 427 0.14 14.31 2.71
C GLY A 427 0.37 13.54 1.42
N ARG A 428 1.58 13.04 1.24
CA ARG A 428 2.00 12.31 0.05
C ARG A 428 2.65 10.98 0.41
N TRP A 429 2.11 9.88 -0.11
CA TRP A 429 2.58 8.53 0.22
C TRP A 429 4.02 8.23 -0.24
N ASN A 430 4.62 9.12 -1.05
CA ASN A 430 6.00 9.03 -1.48
C ASN A 430 6.98 9.92 -0.69
N ASP A 431 6.50 10.73 0.24
CA ASP A 431 7.28 11.74 0.95
C ASP A 431 6.92 11.81 2.44
N LYS A 432 5.80 12.43 2.81
CA LYS A 432 5.41 12.68 4.21
C LYS A 432 3.92 12.48 4.45
N ILE A 433 3.58 12.03 5.65
CA ILE A 433 2.20 11.97 6.15
C ILE A 433 2.12 12.72 7.47
N TYR A 434 1.11 13.56 7.58
CA TYR A 434 0.81 14.35 8.76
C TYR A 434 -0.55 13.96 9.35
N ALA A 435 -0.75 14.29 10.61
CA ALA A 435 -2.04 14.18 11.27
C ALA A 435 -2.39 15.45 12.05
N ARG A 436 -3.68 15.73 12.17
CA ARG A 436 -4.25 16.82 12.95
C ARG A 436 -5.35 16.29 13.84
N LEU A 437 -5.39 16.75 15.09
CA LEU A 437 -6.48 16.40 16.01
C LEU A 437 -7.74 17.20 15.65
N THR A 438 -8.82 16.49 15.34
CA THR A 438 -10.10 17.07 14.91
C THR A 438 -11.21 16.51 15.81
N PRO A 439 -11.37 17.00 17.06
CA PRO A 439 -12.32 16.45 18.01
C PRO A 439 -13.73 16.95 17.66
N GLY A 440 -14.40 16.27 16.72
CA GLY A 440 -15.61 16.71 16.02
C GLY A 440 -16.50 17.74 16.72
N TYR A 441 -16.45 18.95 16.19
CA TYR A 441 -17.53 19.91 15.99
C TYR A 441 -16.95 20.88 14.97
N GLU A 442 -17.81 21.53 14.17
CA GLU A 442 -17.49 22.75 13.44
C GLU A 442 -16.82 23.75 14.41
N ALA A 443 -15.51 23.65 14.57
CA ALA A 443 -14.76 24.60 15.36
C ALA A 443 -14.43 25.71 14.38
N ASP A 444 -15.14 26.83 14.52
CA ASP A 444 -14.71 28.11 13.98
C ASP A 444 -13.20 28.19 14.11
N VAL A 445 -12.52 28.49 13.00
CA VAL A 445 -11.05 28.51 12.85
C VAL A 445 -10.34 29.44 13.86
N SER A 446 -11.08 30.14 14.70
CA SER A 446 -10.59 30.88 15.84
C SER A 446 -10.45 30.01 17.10
N GLU A 447 -9.19 29.79 17.50
CA GLU A 447 -8.73 29.38 18.84
C GLU A 447 -8.36 27.88 19.03
N GLY A 448 -7.19 27.49 18.50
CA GLY A 448 -6.24 26.69 19.31
C GLY A 448 -5.78 25.31 18.81
N ASN A 449 -6.24 24.80 17.66
CA ASN A 449 -5.90 23.44 17.19
C ASN A 449 -5.42 23.39 15.72
N GLU A 450 -4.49 24.29 15.35
CA GLU A 450 -3.93 24.43 13.99
C GLU A 450 -2.65 23.61 13.74
N LYS A 451 -2.14 22.88 14.74
CA LYS A 451 -0.86 22.18 14.60
C LYS A 451 -1.02 20.86 13.83
N ALA A 452 -0.20 20.70 12.80
CA ALA A 452 -0.01 19.42 12.13
C ALA A 452 1.15 18.68 12.80
N PHE A 453 0.99 17.38 13.00
CA PHE A 453 2.04 16.50 13.52
C PHE A 453 2.61 15.68 12.38
N LEU A 454 3.93 15.66 12.23
CA LEU A 454 4.59 14.71 11.34
C LEU A 454 4.43 13.30 11.92
N VAL A 455 3.82 12.40 11.15
CA VAL A 455 3.59 11.00 11.57
C VAL A 455 4.57 10.06 10.88
N TRP A 456 4.86 10.31 9.61
CA TRP A 456 5.80 9.53 8.83
C TRP A 456 6.51 10.39 7.79
N GLU A 457 7.78 10.08 7.55
CA GLU A 457 8.63 10.63 6.49
C GLU A 457 9.37 9.47 5.80
N ALA A 458 9.38 9.48 4.48
CA ALA A 458 10.08 8.51 3.67
C ALA A 458 11.59 8.58 3.93
N HIS A 459 12.24 7.43 4.02
CA HIS A 459 13.69 7.39 4.10
C HIS A 459 14.32 8.06 2.87
N PRO A 460 15.49 8.71 3.02
CA PRO A 460 16.22 9.25 1.89
C PRO A 460 16.43 8.19 0.80
N ARG A 461 16.22 8.58 -0.46
CA ARG A 461 16.36 7.69 -1.62
C ARG A 461 17.62 8.04 -2.42
N PRO A 462 18.75 7.33 -2.22
CA PRO A 462 19.98 7.63 -2.92
C PRO A 462 19.83 7.40 -4.43
N THR A 463 20.37 8.31 -5.23
CA THR A 463 20.41 8.16 -6.69
C THR A 463 21.55 7.24 -7.12
N GLY A 464 21.37 6.51 -8.22
CA GLY A 464 22.41 5.65 -8.79
C GLY A 464 22.51 4.26 -8.17
N VAL A 465 21.62 3.91 -7.22
CA VAL A 465 21.46 2.52 -6.76
C VAL A 465 20.92 1.68 -7.92
N PRO A 466 21.57 0.57 -8.31
CA PRO A 466 21.08 -0.25 -9.41
C PRO A 466 19.64 -0.70 -9.16
N PHE A 467 18.84 -0.77 -10.24
CA PHE A 467 17.42 -1.13 -10.22
C PHE A 467 16.51 -0.20 -9.39
N ASN A 468 17.01 0.97 -8.96
CA ASN A 468 16.28 1.93 -8.11
C ASN A 468 15.79 1.34 -6.77
N LEU A 469 16.51 0.37 -6.23
CA LEU A 469 16.20 -0.23 -4.92
C LEU A 469 16.31 0.80 -3.79
N THR A 470 15.46 0.66 -2.77
CA THR A 470 15.62 1.41 -1.51
C THR A 470 16.82 0.85 -0.73
N PRO A 471 17.41 1.62 0.20
CA PRO A 471 18.42 1.09 1.12
C PRO A 471 17.95 -0.16 1.85
N PHE A 472 16.66 -0.22 2.22
CA PHE A 472 16.06 -1.42 2.82
C PHE A 472 16.03 -2.61 1.85
N ALA A 473 15.56 -2.41 0.61
CA ALA A 473 15.50 -3.46 -0.41
C ALA A 473 16.88 -4.05 -0.78
N VAL A 474 17.95 -3.24 -0.72
CA VAL A 474 19.35 -3.70 -0.93
C VAL A 474 19.77 -4.77 0.08
N THR A 475 19.19 -4.77 1.28
CA THR A 475 19.52 -5.72 2.35
C THR A 475 18.89 -7.11 2.16
N LEU A 476 17.82 -7.23 1.37
CA LEU A 476 16.95 -8.41 1.41
C LEU A 476 17.64 -9.65 0.82
N ASN A 477 18.28 -9.48 -0.33
CA ASN A 477 18.88 -10.58 -1.07
C ASN A 477 20.37 -10.80 -0.75
N ASP A 478 20.83 -10.44 0.44
CA ASP A 478 22.24 -10.60 0.82
C ASP A 478 22.54 -12.05 1.26
N PRO A 479 23.40 -12.81 0.55
CA PRO A 479 23.74 -14.19 0.90
C PRO A 479 24.93 -14.20 1.88
N ALA A 480 24.77 -13.56 3.03
CA ALA A 480 25.84 -13.42 4.02
C ALA A 480 26.42 -14.80 4.39
N PRO A 481 27.75 -14.99 4.41
CA PRO A 481 28.36 -16.29 4.73
C PRO A 481 27.97 -16.85 6.09
N SER A 482 27.71 -15.97 7.06
CA SER A 482 27.19 -16.32 8.39
C SER A 482 25.77 -16.87 8.35
N LEU A 483 24.94 -16.40 7.41
CA LEU A 483 23.53 -16.77 7.25
C LEU A 483 23.34 -18.07 6.47
N LEU A 484 24.13 -18.30 5.42
CA LEU A 484 23.95 -19.41 4.48
C LEU A 484 23.75 -20.80 5.14
N PRO A 485 24.50 -21.17 6.21
CA PRO A 485 24.30 -22.47 6.87
C PRO A 485 22.94 -22.64 7.57
N PHE A 486 22.23 -21.55 7.84
CA PHE A 486 20.94 -21.55 8.52
C PHE A 486 19.75 -21.67 7.56
N LEU A 487 19.94 -21.27 6.30
CA LEU A 487 18.85 -21.17 5.34
C LEU A 487 18.28 -22.54 4.97
N ALA A 488 16.96 -22.58 4.81
CA ALA A 488 16.30 -23.70 4.14
C ALA A 488 16.73 -23.74 2.66
N PRO A 489 16.82 -24.93 2.02
CA PRO A 489 17.16 -25.05 0.60
C PRO A 489 16.17 -24.36 -0.34
N THR A 490 14.99 -23.99 0.17
CA THR A 490 13.94 -23.24 -0.52
C THR A 490 14.05 -21.73 -0.36
N ASP A 491 15.02 -21.20 0.40
CA ASP A 491 15.18 -19.76 0.62
C ASP A 491 15.55 -19.02 -0.68
N SER A 492 14.82 -17.96 -1.00
CA SER A 492 15.02 -17.17 -2.22
C SER A 492 16.45 -16.62 -2.40
N ARG A 493 17.27 -16.48 -1.35
CA ARG A 493 18.69 -16.07 -1.53
C ARG A 493 19.52 -17.10 -2.28
N LEU A 494 19.09 -18.36 -2.26
CA LEU A 494 19.72 -19.49 -2.95
C LEU A 494 19.21 -19.63 -4.40
N ARG A 495 18.26 -18.80 -4.81
CA ARG A 495 17.65 -18.85 -6.13
C ARG A 495 18.64 -18.40 -7.22
N PRO A 496 19.05 -19.28 -8.15
CA PRO A 496 20.21 -19.03 -9.02
C PRO A 496 19.96 -17.98 -10.11
N ASP A 497 18.76 -17.94 -10.70
CA ASP A 497 18.40 -16.97 -11.74
C ASP A 497 18.36 -15.54 -11.19
N GLN A 498 17.83 -15.38 -9.98
CA GLN A 498 17.77 -14.09 -9.30
C GLN A 498 19.16 -13.60 -8.85
N ARG A 499 20.00 -14.50 -8.30
CA ARG A 499 21.40 -14.21 -7.96
C ARG A 499 22.19 -13.74 -9.17
N ALA A 500 22.13 -14.50 -10.27
CA ALA A 500 22.82 -14.15 -11.51
C ALA A 500 22.38 -12.79 -12.05
N MET A 501 21.09 -12.46 -11.94
CA MET A 501 20.59 -11.15 -12.34
C MET A 501 21.14 -10.01 -11.46
N GLU A 502 21.20 -10.20 -10.14
CA GLU A 502 21.76 -9.19 -9.22
C GLU A 502 23.23 -8.89 -9.51
N GLU A 503 23.97 -9.90 -9.97
CA GLU A 503 25.40 -9.81 -10.31
C GLU A 503 25.64 -9.29 -11.74
N GLY A 504 24.59 -9.05 -12.53
CA GLY A 504 24.69 -8.57 -13.90
C GLY A 504 24.93 -9.66 -14.96
N GLU A 505 24.86 -10.93 -14.57
CA GLU A 505 25.05 -12.11 -15.44
C GLU A 505 23.74 -12.48 -16.16
N TYR A 506 23.19 -11.55 -16.96
CA TYR A 506 21.84 -11.65 -17.53
C TYR A 506 21.58 -12.88 -18.41
N ASP A 507 22.58 -13.31 -19.19
CA ASP A 507 22.45 -14.50 -20.04
C ASP A 507 22.42 -15.79 -19.20
N PHE A 508 23.19 -15.84 -18.12
CA PHE A 508 23.14 -16.95 -17.17
C PHE A 508 21.81 -16.94 -16.40
N ALA A 509 21.37 -15.77 -15.94
CA ALA A 509 20.07 -15.58 -15.29
C ALA A 509 18.91 -16.08 -16.18
N ALA A 510 18.92 -15.77 -17.48
CA ALA A 510 17.90 -16.23 -18.42
C ALA A 510 17.90 -17.77 -18.58
N ARG A 511 19.07 -18.42 -18.63
CA ARG A 511 19.18 -19.89 -18.69
C ARG A 511 18.65 -20.55 -17.43
N GLU A 512 19.08 -20.08 -16.27
CA GLU A 512 18.63 -20.61 -14.98
C GLU A 512 17.13 -20.39 -14.76
N LYS A 513 16.59 -19.23 -15.18
CA LYS A 513 15.16 -18.93 -15.11
C LYS A 513 14.34 -19.95 -15.90
N ASN A 514 14.78 -20.29 -17.11
CA ASN A 514 14.12 -21.32 -17.90
C ASN A 514 14.20 -22.69 -17.22
N ARG A 515 15.37 -23.06 -16.68
CA ARG A 515 15.59 -24.34 -15.98
C ARG A 515 14.65 -24.50 -14.79
N VAL A 516 14.56 -23.51 -13.91
CA VAL A 516 13.71 -23.59 -12.70
C VAL A 516 12.21 -23.54 -13.04
N GLU A 517 11.82 -22.75 -14.04
CA GLU A 517 10.42 -22.71 -14.51
C GLU A 517 10.00 -24.03 -15.16
N GLU A 518 10.87 -24.66 -15.96
CA GLU A 518 10.61 -25.98 -16.55
C GLU A 518 10.54 -27.07 -15.49
N GLY A 519 11.45 -27.05 -14.51
CA GLY A 519 11.42 -27.95 -13.35
C GLY A 519 10.10 -27.85 -12.58
N GLN A 520 9.62 -26.63 -12.32
CA GLN A 520 8.32 -26.42 -11.69
C GLN A 520 7.16 -26.96 -12.54
N ARG A 521 7.16 -26.72 -13.86
CA ARG A 521 6.12 -27.25 -14.78
C ARG A 521 6.12 -28.78 -14.77
N ALA A 522 7.30 -29.42 -14.70
CA ALA A 522 7.42 -30.87 -14.60
C ALA A 522 6.86 -31.40 -13.27
N ARG A 523 7.24 -30.81 -12.13
CA ARG A 523 6.69 -31.17 -10.80
C ARG A 523 5.17 -31.02 -10.74
N ARG A 524 4.62 -29.96 -11.34
CA ARG A 524 3.18 -29.74 -11.45
C ARG A 524 2.49 -30.86 -12.23
N LYS A 525 3.01 -31.25 -13.39
CA LYS A 525 2.46 -32.36 -14.19
C LYS A 525 2.44 -33.69 -13.44
N VAL A 526 3.50 -33.98 -12.66
CA VAL A 526 3.58 -35.20 -11.83
C VAL A 526 2.55 -35.17 -10.70
N ARG A 527 2.33 -34.02 -10.06
CA ARG A 527 1.28 -33.86 -9.04
C ARG A 527 -0.12 -34.05 -9.63
N GLU A 528 -0.40 -33.39 -10.75
CA GLU A 528 -1.68 -33.50 -11.45
C GLU A 528 -1.96 -34.94 -11.92
N SER A 529 -0.96 -35.65 -12.47
CA SER A 529 -1.14 -37.03 -12.93
C SER A 529 -1.30 -38.04 -11.79
N SER A 530 -0.82 -37.72 -10.58
CA SER A 530 -0.98 -38.54 -9.39
C SER A 530 -2.21 -38.16 -8.55
N GLY A 531 -2.99 -37.16 -8.97
CA GLY A 531 -4.16 -36.67 -8.24
C GLY A 531 -3.83 -36.03 -6.89
N LYS A 532 -2.58 -35.59 -6.69
CA LYS A 532 -2.12 -34.95 -5.45
C LYS A 532 -2.14 -33.43 -5.59
N GLU A 533 -2.58 -32.75 -4.54
CA GLU A 533 -2.45 -31.30 -4.43
C GLU A 533 -1.13 -30.92 -3.73
N PHE A 534 -0.68 -29.69 -3.93
CA PHE A 534 0.43 -29.16 -3.16
C PHE A 534 -0.04 -28.78 -1.76
N GLU A 535 0.70 -29.20 -0.75
CA GLU A 535 0.50 -28.80 0.64
C GLU A 535 1.66 -27.89 1.05
N ALA A 536 1.35 -26.66 1.45
CA ALA A 536 2.32 -25.74 2.01
C ALA A 536 2.94 -26.34 3.30
N ARG A 537 4.24 -26.14 3.50
CA ARG A 537 4.95 -26.76 4.64
C ARG A 537 4.70 -26.01 5.94
N TRP A 538 4.63 -24.68 5.87
CA TRP A 538 4.72 -23.80 7.03
C TRP A 538 3.41 -23.06 7.32
N PHE A 539 2.47 -23.09 6.38
CA PHE A 539 1.17 -22.43 6.49
C PHE A 539 0.02 -23.38 6.17
N GLN A 540 -1.11 -23.15 6.82
CA GLN A 540 -2.35 -23.89 6.56
C GLN A 540 -3.53 -22.93 6.41
N LYS A 541 -4.48 -23.26 5.54
CA LYS A 541 -5.74 -22.50 5.45
C LYS A 541 -6.52 -22.63 6.76
N ALA A 542 -6.98 -21.50 7.28
CA ALA A 542 -7.79 -21.42 8.48
C ALA A 542 -8.81 -20.28 8.35
N ARG A 543 -9.71 -20.19 9.32
CA ARG A 543 -10.65 -19.09 9.43
C ARG A 543 -10.30 -18.26 10.65
N HIS A 544 -10.11 -16.95 10.46
CA HIS A 544 -9.74 -16.05 11.55
C HIS A 544 -10.92 -15.92 12.53
N GLU A 545 -10.67 -16.10 13.82
CA GLU A 545 -11.71 -16.18 14.86
C GLU A 545 -12.48 -14.86 15.02
N VAL A 546 -11.78 -13.72 14.96
CA VAL A 546 -12.38 -12.38 15.09
C VAL A 546 -13.10 -11.91 13.81
N THR A 547 -12.42 -11.94 12.65
CA THR A 547 -12.96 -11.36 11.41
C THR A 547 -13.85 -12.33 10.61
N GLY A 548 -13.69 -13.64 10.84
CA GLY A 548 -14.35 -14.69 10.05
C GLY A 548 -13.81 -14.84 8.62
N GLU A 549 -12.72 -14.15 8.27
CA GLU A 549 -12.08 -14.27 6.97
C GLU A 549 -11.23 -15.54 6.87
N GLU A 550 -11.12 -16.10 5.67
CA GLU A 550 -10.15 -17.15 5.40
C GLU A 550 -8.75 -16.53 5.33
N TYR A 551 -7.77 -17.19 5.93
CA TYR A 551 -6.38 -16.75 5.94
C TYR A 551 -5.41 -17.94 6.03
N TRP A 552 -4.14 -17.68 5.77
CA TRP A 552 -3.07 -18.66 5.96
C TRP A 552 -2.48 -18.54 7.35
N LYS A 553 -2.82 -19.49 8.22
CA LYS A 553 -2.28 -19.59 9.57
C LYS A 553 -0.86 -20.15 9.52
N PHE A 554 0.09 -19.39 10.05
CA PHE A 554 1.46 -19.86 10.25
C PHE A 554 1.49 -20.97 11.30
N GLY A 555 2.24 -22.04 11.01
CA GLY A 555 2.36 -23.22 11.89
C GLY A 555 3.28 -23.00 13.08
N GLY A 556 4.19 -22.01 13.03
CA GLY A 556 5.15 -21.74 14.10
C GLY A 556 6.36 -22.70 14.16
N GLU A 557 6.40 -23.71 13.29
CA GLU A 557 7.44 -24.75 13.33
C GLU A 557 8.76 -24.33 12.67
N TYR A 558 8.77 -23.31 11.81
CA TYR A 558 9.95 -22.95 11.00
C TYR A 558 11.16 -22.60 11.87
N TRP A 559 11.04 -21.64 12.80
CA TRP A 559 12.15 -21.17 13.61
C TRP A 559 12.72 -22.27 14.55
N PRO A 560 11.89 -23.06 15.27
CA PRO A 560 12.39 -24.20 16.02
C PRO A 560 13.12 -25.24 15.15
N ILE A 561 12.63 -25.51 13.94
CA ILE A 561 13.26 -26.46 13.01
C ILE A 561 14.58 -25.90 12.48
N ARG A 562 14.63 -24.64 12.07
CA ARG A 562 15.85 -23.93 11.66
C ARG A 562 16.94 -24.07 12.73
N ASP A 563 16.58 -23.81 13.99
CA ASP A 563 17.49 -23.94 15.13
C ASP A 563 17.96 -25.39 15.37
N ALA A 564 17.07 -26.36 15.20
CA ALA A 564 17.38 -27.78 15.32
C ALA A 564 18.28 -28.29 14.19
N VAL A 565 18.13 -27.77 12.96
CA VAL A 565 18.99 -28.12 11.83
C VAL A 565 20.42 -27.64 12.07
N VAL A 566 20.58 -26.40 12.51
CA VAL A 566 21.90 -25.81 12.78
C VAL A 566 22.62 -26.53 13.91
N SER A 567 21.88 -26.99 14.93
CA SER A 567 22.45 -27.77 16.04
C SER A 567 22.69 -29.25 15.69
N GLY A 568 22.44 -29.67 14.45
CA GLY A 568 22.63 -31.05 13.99
C GLY A 568 21.57 -32.03 14.51
N GLN A 569 20.49 -31.54 15.12
CA GLN A 569 19.38 -32.35 15.64
C GLN A 569 18.37 -32.73 14.55
N ARG A 570 18.32 -31.95 13.47
CA ARG A 570 17.44 -32.15 12.30
C ARG A 570 18.20 -31.93 11.00
N ASP A 571 17.60 -32.31 9.87
CA ASP A 571 18.11 -32.08 8.52
C ASP A 571 16.95 -31.60 7.64
N TRP A 572 17.16 -30.50 6.89
CA TRP A 572 16.18 -29.94 5.96
C TRP A 572 15.60 -30.98 4.98
N LYS A 573 16.39 -32.01 4.62
CA LYS A 573 15.93 -33.12 3.75
C LYS A 573 14.75 -33.89 4.32
N ASN A 574 14.56 -33.87 5.64
CA ASN A 574 13.48 -34.57 6.32
C ASN A 574 12.27 -33.67 6.59
N GLU A 575 12.30 -32.40 6.18
CA GLU A 575 11.28 -31.39 6.51
C GLU A 575 10.23 -31.19 5.43
N ARG A 576 10.03 -32.18 4.54
CA ARG A 576 9.03 -32.16 3.45
C ARG A 576 9.17 -30.95 2.49
N LEU A 577 10.40 -30.48 2.28
CA LEU A 577 10.70 -29.43 1.31
C LEU A 577 10.93 -30.05 -0.07
N GLU A 578 10.36 -29.45 -1.12
CA GLU A 578 10.66 -29.84 -2.50
C GLU A 578 12.00 -29.23 -2.94
N GLU A 579 12.77 -29.97 -3.73
CA GLU A 579 13.93 -29.40 -4.43
C GLU A 579 13.42 -28.53 -5.59
N ILE A 580 13.48 -27.22 -5.41
CA ILE A 580 12.83 -26.26 -6.31
C ILE A 580 13.78 -25.49 -7.23
N PHE A 581 15.05 -25.32 -6.84
CA PHE A 581 16.04 -24.56 -7.60
C PHE A 581 16.85 -25.37 -8.60
#